data_AF-A0A2S6B6S1-F1
#
_entry.id   AF-A0A2S6B6S1-F1
#
_cell.length_a   1.000
_cell.length_b   1.000
_cell.length_c   1.000
_cell.angle_alpha   90.00
_cell.angle_beta   90.00
_cell.angle_gamma   90.00
#
_symmetry.space_group_name_H-M   'P 1'
#
loop_
_entity.id
_entity.type
_entity.pdbx_description
1 polymer ?
#
loop_
_entity_poly.entity_id
_entity_poly.type
_entity_poly.pdbx_seq_one_letter_code
_entity_poly.pdbx_strand_id
1 'polypeptide(L)'
;MTTHAASAFVGTWHLLPEQCDYQLGRPPRSARYRLSCAKDGKLSIASEWLSANGKRYRVAFDGRADGVQYPYHSTPHADALSFESVSPTQLHSTTWHDGQEVQWSERELVDDDTLVIRMHGHLSDGRRYTNVGVYRRQAN
;
A
#
# COMPACT_ATOMS: atom_id res chain seq x y z
N MET A 1 -21.62 1.26 -17.88
CA MET A 1 -20.14 1.36 -17.76
C MET A 1 -19.75 0.68 -16.48
N THR A 2 -18.94 -0.38 -16.57
CA THR A 2 -18.50 -1.17 -15.40
C THR A 2 -17.37 -0.44 -14.69
N THR A 3 -17.43 -0.38 -13.36
CA THR A 3 -16.39 0.22 -12.53
C THR A 3 -15.21 -0.74 -12.39
N HIS A 4 -13.96 -0.24 -12.39
CA HIS A 4 -12.76 -1.06 -12.25
C HIS A 4 -12.72 -1.79 -10.89
N ALA A 5 -12.22 -3.02 -10.82
CA ALA A 5 -12.20 -3.85 -9.60
C ALA A 5 -11.51 -3.16 -8.41
N ALA A 6 -10.37 -2.49 -8.66
CA ALA A 6 -9.67 -1.68 -7.66
C ALA A 6 -10.52 -0.56 -7.01
N SER A 7 -11.70 -0.25 -7.54
CA SER A 7 -12.61 0.74 -6.94
C SER A 7 -13.20 0.30 -5.60
N ALA A 8 -13.21 -1.00 -5.29
CA ALA A 8 -13.61 -1.51 -3.98
C ALA A 8 -12.75 -0.94 -2.84
N PHE A 9 -11.48 -0.61 -3.14
CA PHE A 9 -10.52 -0.08 -2.18
C PHE A 9 -10.64 1.44 -1.98
N VAL A 10 -11.48 2.13 -2.77
CA VAL A 10 -11.58 3.60 -2.75
C VAL A 10 -12.11 4.08 -1.41
N GLY A 11 -11.37 4.96 -0.75
CA GLY A 11 -11.76 5.50 0.54
C GLY A 11 -10.57 6.06 1.32
N THR A 12 -10.88 6.50 2.53
CA THR A 12 -9.88 6.84 3.54
C THR A 12 -9.86 5.72 4.58
N TRP A 13 -8.67 5.28 4.94
CA TRP A 13 -8.41 4.15 5.82
C TRP A 13 -7.50 4.60 6.97
N HIS A 14 -7.85 4.24 8.19
CA HIS A 14 -7.11 4.58 9.40
C HIS A 14 -6.49 3.31 9.99
N LEU A 15 -5.18 3.36 10.26
CA LEU A 15 -4.47 2.25 10.89
C LEU A 15 -5.07 1.94 12.27
N LEU A 16 -5.11 0.65 12.60
CA LEU A 16 -5.36 0.10 13.93
C LEU A 16 -4.03 -0.44 14.48
N PRO A 17 -3.20 0.39 15.15
CA PRO A 17 -1.85 0.00 15.56
C PRO A 17 -1.81 -1.26 16.42
N GLU A 18 -2.84 -1.47 17.25
CA GLU A 18 -2.98 -2.61 18.15
C GLU A 18 -3.24 -3.94 17.43
N GLN A 19 -3.64 -3.91 16.15
CA GLN A 19 -3.87 -5.10 15.32
C GLN A 19 -2.73 -5.35 14.32
N CYS A 20 -1.69 -4.51 14.33
CA CYS A 20 -0.56 -4.64 13.41
C CYS A 20 0.44 -5.68 13.91
N ASP A 21 1.06 -6.40 12.96
CA ASP A 21 2.11 -7.38 13.23
C ASP A 21 3.33 -7.05 12.35
N TYR A 22 4.38 -6.49 12.95
CA TYR A 22 5.56 -6.02 12.24
C TYR A 22 6.77 -6.86 12.63
N GLN A 23 7.32 -7.61 11.67
CA GLN A 23 8.58 -8.34 11.87
C GLN A 23 9.79 -7.40 11.91
N LEU A 24 9.72 -6.24 11.25
CA LEU A 24 10.77 -5.23 11.25
C LEU A 24 10.26 -3.87 11.73
N GLY A 25 10.92 -3.35 12.77
CA GLY A 25 10.60 -2.04 13.34
C GLY A 25 9.43 -2.11 14.33
N ARG A 26 8.69 -1.01 14.44
CA ARG A 26 7.46 -0.92 15.25
C ARG A 26 6.34 -0.36 14.39
N PRO A 27 5.09 -0.78 14.61
CA PRO A 27 3.96 -0.19 13.91
C PRO A 27 3.89 1.33 14.17
N PRO A 28 3.42 2.13 13.19
CA PRO A 28 3.13 3.54 13.41
C PRO A 28 2.12 3.74 14.53
N ARG A 29 2.22 4.87 15.25
CA ARG A 29 1.21 5.28 16.24
C ARG A 29 -0.13 5.60 15.60
N SER A 30 -0.10 6.05 14.35
CA SER A 30 -1.29 6.25 13.52
C SER A 30 -0.86 6.33 12.06
N ALA A 31 -1.75 5.93 11.16
CA ALA A 31 -1.61 6.21 9.73
C ALA A 31 -2.98 6.49 9.12
N ARG A 32 -2.97 7.30 8.07
CA ARG A 32 -4.11 7.56 7.19
C ARG A 32 -3.69 7.21 5.78
N TYR A 33 -4.37 6.25 5.18
CA TYR A 33 -4.15 5.76 3.83
C TYR A 33 -5.38 6.11 2.99
N ARG A 34 -5.19 6.87 1.91
CA ARG A 34 -6.26 7.25 0.99
C ARG A 34 -6.01 6.62 -0.36
N LEU A 35 -7.05 6.06 -0.94
CA LEU A 35 -7.02 5.48 -2.27
C LEU A 35 -8.19 6.04 -3.08
N SER A 36 -7.90 6.52 -4.29
CA SER A 36 -8.89 6.84 -5.30
C SER A 36 -8.62 6.04 -6.56
N CYS A 37 -9.69 5.62 -7.23
CA CYS A 37 -9.64 4.88 -8.49
C CYS A 37 -10.59 5.56 -9.47
N ALA A 38 -10.10 5.92 -10.65
CA ALA A 38 -10.94 6.33 -11.76
C ALA A 38 -11.55 5.09 -12.45
N LYS A 39 -12.59 5.30 -13.26
CA LYS A 39 -13.31 4.23 -13.96
C LYS A 39 -12.41 3.41 -14.90
N ASP A 40 -11.36 4.04 -15.42
CA ASP A 40 -10.38 3.43 -16.33
C ASP A 40 -9.24 2.70 -15.61
N GLY A 41 -9.28 2.57 -14.28
CA GLY A 41 -8.26 1.88 -13.49
C GLY A 41 -7.07 2.75 -13.07
N LYS A 42 -7.08 4.07 -13.34
CA LYS A 42 -6.09 4.98 -12.79
C LYS A 42 -6.23 5.08 -11.27
N LEU A 43 -5.14 4.82 -10.56
CA LEU A 43 -5.04 4.89 -9.10
C LEU A 43 -4.26 6.11 -8.66
N SER A 44 -4.72 6.73 -7.58
CA SER A 44 -3.95 7.69 -6.79
C SER A 44 -4.03 7.28 -5.33
N ILE A 45 -2.88 7.16 -4.69
CA ILE A 45 -2.77 6.72 -3.30
C ILE A 45 -1.93 7.74 -2.54
N ALA A 46 -2.38 8.09 -1.34
CA ALA A 46 -1.66 8.96 -0.43
C ALA A 46 -1.65 8.34 0.97
N SER A 47 -0.47 8.20 1.54
CA SER A 47 -0.28 7.71 2.91
C SER A 47 0.42 8.76 3.76
N GLU A 48 -0.08 8.94 4.98
CA GLU A 48 0.51 9.81 5.99
C GLU A 48 0.52 9.06 7.32
N TRP A 49 1.65 9.02 8.02
CA TRP A 49 1.74 8.32 9.30
C TRP A 49 2.62 9.04 10.31
N LEU A 50 2.32 8.77 11.58
CA LEU A 50 3.14 9.12 12.73
C LEU A 50 3.87 7.85 13.18
N SER A 51 5.18 7.79 12.98
CA SER A 51 5.99 6.63 13.39
C SER A 51 6.01 6.46 14.92
N ALA A 52 6.48 5.29 15.37
CA ALA A 52 6.63 4.99 16.79
C ALA A 52 7.51 6.01 17.55
N ASN A 53 8.49 6.64 16.89
CA ASN A 53 9.35 7.69 17.46
C ASN A 53 8.77 9.12 17.35
N GLY A 54 7.55 9.28 16.85
CA GLY A 54 6.87 10.58 16.77
C GLY A 54 7.21 11.42 15.53
N LYS A 55 7.91 10.86 14.55
CA LYS A 55 8.18 11.54 13.27
C LYS A 55 7.00 11.36 12.31
N ARG A 56 6.62 12.44 11.64
CA ARG A 56 5.57 12.42 10.60
C ARG A 56 6.19 12.15 9.23
N TYR A 57 5.51 11.31 8.47
CA TYR A 57 5.87 10.97 7.10
C TYR A 57 4.66 11.11 6.20
N ARG A 58 4.91 11.43 4.93
CA ARG A 58 3.89 11.48 3.89
C ARG A 58 4.50 10.99 2.58
N VAL A 59 3.72 10.24 1.83
CA VAL A 59 4.03 9.80 0.48
C VAL A 59 2.74 9.78 -0.33
N ALA A 60 2.86 10.12 -1.61
CA ALA A 60 1.81 9.96 -2.60
C ALA A 60 2.39 9.25 -3.81
N PHE A 61 1.57 8.48 -4.49
CA PHE A 61 1.92 7.81 -5.73
C PHE A 61 0.68 7.65 -6.62
N ASP A 62 0.93 7.73 -7.91
CA ASP A 62 -0.05 7.54 -8.96
C ASP A 62 0.35 6.32 -9.80
N GLY A 63 -0.63 5.61 -10.34
CA GLY A 63 -0.39 4.46 -11.19
C GLY A 63 -1.66 3.96 -11.84
N ARG A 64 -1.60 2.75 -12.38
CA ARG A 64 -2.75 2.05 -12.96
C ARG A 64 -2.76 0.63 -12.45
N ALA A 65 -3.96 0.09 -12.19
CA ALA A 65 -4.16 -1.26 -11.66
C ALA A 65 -4.15 -2.34 -12.75
N ASP A 66 -3.20 -2.26 -13.68
CA ASP A 66 -3.09 -3.09 -14.90
C ASP A 66 -1.87 -4.02 -14.92
N GLY A 67 -1.09 -4.05 -13.84
CA GLY A 67 0.11 -4.86 -13.69
C GLY A 67 1.34 -4.29 -14.40
N VAL A 68 1.21 -3.16 -15.10
CA VAL A 68 2.32 -2.56 -15.85
C VAL A 68 3.23 -1.77 -14.91
N GLN A 69 4.54 -1.89 -15.13
CA GLN A 69 5.56 -1.14 -14.42
C GLN A 69 5.69 0.28 -14.99
N TYR A 70 5.64 1.28 -14.11
CA TYR A 70 5.78 2.69 -14.43
C TYR A 70 6.97 3.31 -13.69
N PRO A 71 7.62 4.35 -14.23
CA PRO A 71 8.64 5.09 -13.50
C PRO A 71 8.11 5.67 -12.19
N TYR A 72 8.87 5.53 -11.12
CA TYR A 72 8.54 6.00 -9.78
C TYR A 72 9.64 6.95 -9.29
N HIS A 73 9.32 8.25 -9.20
CA HIS A 73 10.31 9.29 -8.91
C HIS A 73 10.18 9.88 -7.50
N SER A 74 9.28 9.35 -6.66
CA SER A 74 8.97 9.95 -5.35
C SER A 74 9.90 9.49 -4.22
N THR A 75 10.84 8.58 -4.49
CA THR A 75 11.76 8.02 -3.50
C THR A 75 13.09 7.64 -4.16
N PRO A 76 14.23 7.76 -3.47
CA PRO A 76 15.50 7.24 -3.97
C PRO A 76 15.61 5.71 -3.85
N HIS A 77 14.69 5.06 -3.14
CA HIS A 77 14.76 3.61 -2.85
C HIS A 77 14.11 2.73 -3.92
N ALA A 78 13.40 3.33 -4.87
CA ALA A 78 12.73 2.65 -5.96
C ALA A 78 12.59 3.61 -7.14
N ASP A 79 12.87 3.12 -8.35
CA ASP A 79 12.75 3.85 -9.61
C ASP A 79 11.54 3.42 -10.44
N ALA A 80 10.83 2.37 -10.01
CA ALA A 80 9.64 1.88 -10.69
C ALA A 80 8.61 1.26 -9.75
N LEU A 81 7.36 1.23 -10.21
CA LEU A 81 6.16 0.83 -9.46
C LEU A 81 5.12 0.20 -10.39
N SER A 82 4.42 -0.84 -9.94
CA SER A 82 3.22 -1.36 -10.59
C SER A 82 2.08 -1.51 -9.59
N PHE A 83 0.85 -1.51 -10.09
CA PHE A 83 -0.31 -1.99 -9.35
C PHE A 83 -1.04 -3.03 -10.16
N GLU A 84 -1.51 -4.09 -9.53
CA GLU A 84 -2.24 -5.16 -10.19
C GLU A 84 -3.52 -5.49 -9.41
N SER A 85 -4.67 -5.38 -10.06
CA SER A 85 -5.93 -5.86 -9.49
C SER A 85 -6.02 -7.37 -9.71
N VAL A 86 -5.66 -8.16 -8.69
CA VAL A 86 -5.63 -9.63 -8.76
C VAL A 86 -7.03 -10.23 -8.60
N SER A 87 -7.87 -9.61 -7.77
CA SER A 87 -9.27 -9.99 -7.58
C SER A 87 -10.10 -8.77 -7.16
N PRO A 88 -11.44 -8.89 -7.01
CA PRO A 88 -12.26 -7.82 -6.46
C PRO A 88 -11.87 -7.38 -5.04
N THR A 89 -11.20 -8.25 -4.28
CA THR A 89 -10.77 -8.01 -2.89
C THR A 89 -9.25 -7.96 -2.74
N GLN A 90 -8.47 -8.10 -3.81
CA GLN A 90 -7.00 -8.10 -3.77
C GLN A 90 -6.38 -7.13 -4.77
N LEU A 91 -5.51 -6.26 -4.27
CA LEU A 91 -4.72 -5.29 -5.04
C LEU A 91 -3.25 -5.39 -4.65
N HIS A 92 -2.39 -5.77 -5.59
CA HIS A 92 -0.96 -5.89 -5.36
C HIS A 92 -0.22 -4.67 -5.88
N SER A 93 0.94 -4.40 -5.29
CA SER A 93 1.91 -3.46 -5.83
C SER A 93 3.31 -3.97 -5.64
N THR A 94 4.16 -3.75 -6.63
CA THR A 94 5.59 -4.06 -6.54
C THR A 94 6.37 -2.80 -6.88
N THR A 95 7.48 -2.59 -6.18
CA THR A 95 8.44 -1.54 -6.51
C THR A 95 9.80 -2.14 -6.80
N TRP A 96 10.53 -1.53 -7.73
CA TRP A 96 11.85 -1.96 -8.15
C TRP A 96 12.87 -0.84 -8.01
N HIS A 97 14.13 -1.24 -7.86
CA HIS A 97 15.30 -0.38 -7.98
C HIS A 97 16.36 -1.09 -8.83
N ASP A 98 16.87 -0.43 -9.87
CA ASP A 98 17.81 -0.99 -10.85
C ASP A 98 17.37 -2.36 -11.39
N GLY A 99 16.06 -2.52 -11.61
CA GLY A 99 15.44 -3.75 -12.11
C GLY A 99 15.28 -4.87 -11.08
N GLN A 100 15.70 -4.67 -9.83
CA GLN A 100 15.51 -5.63 -8.74
C GLN A 100 14.28 -5.28 -7.91
N GLU A 101 13.46 -6.27 -7.57
CA GLU A 101 12.31 -6.07 -6.68
C GLU A 101 12.81 -5.71 -5.27
N VAL A 102 12.41 -4.53 -4.79
CA VAL A 102 12.79 -4.05 -3.44
C VAL A 102 11.68 -4.19 -2.41
N GLN A 103 10.42 -4.17 -2.86
CA GLN A 103 9.26 -4.29 -2.00
C GLN A 103 8.07 -4.81 -2.79
N TRP A 104 7.33 -5.71 -2.16
CA TRP A 104 6.03 -6.18 -2.64
C TRP A 104 4.97 -5.92 -1.58
N SER A 105 3.75 -5.53 -1.98
CA SER A 105 2.66 -5.29 -1.05
C SER A 105 1.34 -5.84 -1.55
N GLU A 106 0.68 -6.58 -0.67
CA GLU A 106 -0.64 -7.16 -0.88
C GLU A 106 -1.65 -6.34 -0.07
N ARG A 107 -2.71 -5.88 -0.73
CA ARG A 107 -3.85 -5.20 -0.10
C ARG A 107 -5.04 -6.13 -0.23
N GLU A 108 -5.61 -6.49 0.91
CA GLU A 108 -6.75 -7.39 1.00
C GLU A 108 -7.90 -6.69 1.72
N LEU A 109 -9.06 -6.60 1.06
CA LEU A 109 -10.31 -6.27 1.72
C LEU A 109 -10.84 -7.53 2.39
N VAL A 110 -10.73 -7.58 3.71
CA VAL A 110 -11.26 -8.69 4.52
C VAL A 110 -12.79 -8.61 4.58
N ASP A 111 -13.30 -7.39 4.62
CA ASP A 111 -14.71 -7.04 4.54
C ASP A 111 -14.84 -5.59 3.98
N ASP A 112 -16.03 -5.01 4.04
CA ASP A 112 -16.31 -3.68 3.49
C ASP A 112 -15.54 -2.56 4.20
N ASP A 113 -15.17 -2.74 5.46
CA ASP A 113 -14.57 -1.70 6.30
C ASP A 113 -13.18 -2.05 6.86
N THR A 114 -12.65 -3.22 6.55
CA THR A 114 -11.35 -3.70 7.03
C THR A 114 -10.40 -3.99 5.86
N LEU A 115 -9.31 -3.24 5.81
CA LEU A 115 -8.22 -3.40 4.84
C LEU A 115 -6.97 -3.91 5.56
N VAL A 116 -6.42 -5.02 5.09
CA VAL A 116 -5.13 -5.54 5.53
C VAL A 116 -4.08 -5.29 4.45
N ILE A 117 -2.97 -4.67 4.83
CA ILE A 117 -1.81 -4.45 3.94
C ILE A 117 -0.64 -5.28 4.47
N ARG A 118 -0.19 -6.25 3.68
CA ARG A 118 1.02 -7.04 3.95
C ARG A 118 2.14 -6.53 3.08
N MET A 119 3.18 -5.99 3.70
CA MET A 119 4.34 -5.44 3.02
C MET A 119 5.53 -6.36 3.23
N HIS A 120 6.09 -6.84 2.13
CA HIS A 120 7.27 -7.68 2.09
C HIS A 120 8.45 -6.88 1.59
N GLY A 121 9.59 -7.02 2.26
CA GLY A 121 10.86 -6.44 1.82
C GLY A 121 12.04 -7.32 2.18
N HIS A 122 13.23 -6.87 1.82
CA HIS A 122 14.49 -7.56 2.14
C HIS A 122 15.30 -6.80 3.19
N LEU A 123 15.96 -7.54 4.06
CA LEU A 123 17.01 -7.04 4.94
C LEU A 123 18.34 -7.01 4.18
N SER A 124 19.33 -6.28 4.72
CA SER A 124 20.68 -6.21 4.14
C SER A 124 21.39 -7.56 4.06
N ASP A 125 20.96 -8.55 4.85
CA ASP A 125 21.48 -9.92 4.84
C ASP A 125 20.72 -10.85 3.87
N GLY A 126 19.77 -10.31 3.09
CA GLY A 126 18.97 -11.05 2.12
C GLY A 126 17.75 -11.76 2.68
N ARG A 127 17.55 -11.79 4.01
CA ARG A 127 16.32 -12.34 4.59
C ARG A 127 15.12 -11.46 4.26
N ARG A 128 13.95 -12.10 4.12
CA ARG A 128 12.67 -11.40 3.94
C ARG A 128 12.07 -11.04 5.29
N TYR A 129 11.36 -9.92 5.34
CA TYR A 129 10.48 -9.58 6.44
C TYR A 129 9.10 -9.22 5.89
N THR A 130 8.09 -9.44 6.71
CA THR A 130 6.70 -9.04 6.45
C THR A 130 6.22 -8.12 7.56
N ASN A 131 5.71 -6.96 7.18
CA ASN A 131 4.99 -6.06 8.08
C ASN A 131 3.51 -6.03 7.67
N VAL A 132 2.63 -6.29 8.62
CA VAL A 132 1.18 -6.36 8.44
C VAL A 132 0.54 -5.16 9.11
N GLY A 133 -0.06 -4.27 8.32
CA GLY A 133 -0.87 -3.16 8.78
C GLY A 133 -2.35 -3.47 8.61
N VAL A 134 -3.15 -3.27 9.66
CA VAL A 134 -4.61 -3.40 9.62
C VAL A 134 -5.23 -2.01 9.68
N TYR A 135 -6.20 -1.76 8.81
CA TYR A 135 -6.84 -0.45 8.67
C TYR A 135 -8.36 -0.57 8.68
N ARG A 136 -9.02 0.40 9.30
CA ARG A 136 -10.48 0.58 9.30
C ARG A 136 -10.85 1.69 8.31
N ARG A 137 -11.88 1.49 7.51
CA ARG A 137 -12.43 2.52 6.62
C ARG A 137 -13.01 3.65 7.46
N GLN A 138 -12.75 4.90 7.06
CA GLN A 138 -13.40 6.06 7.63
C GLN A 138 -14.90 6.00 7.27
N ALA A 139 -15.77 5.98 8.29
CA ALA A 139 -17.20 6.17 8.09
C ALA A 139 -17.47 7.60 7.59
N ASN A 140 -18.37 7.72 6.62
CA ASN A 140 -18.89 9.01 6.16
C ASN A 140 -19.98 9.52 7.10
#